data_AF-A0A349MW82-F1
#
_entry.id   AF-A0A349MW82-F1
#
_cell.length_a   1.000
_cell.length_b   1.000
_cell.length_c   1.000
_cell.angle_alpha   90.00
_cell.angle_beta   90.00
_cell.angle_gamma   90.00
#
_symmetry.space_group_name_H-M   'P 1'
#
loop_
_entity.id
_entity.type
_entity.pdbx_description
1 polymer ?
#
loop_
_entity_poly.entity_id
_entity_poly.type
_entity_poly.pdbx_seq_one_letter_code
_entity_poly.pdbx_strand_id
1 'polypeptide(L)'
;MKIKFESDDRLSPDALEVTVTAATYGQKVHTLMDYLGRFGEQQDSHTVLTANEDDRISVIPEQTVVALEVYGDTLEIVTVEHTYTTHQRLYRVLDQLQNQDFVQISRGVAINLTYLKALESGFSGNMTAIMTTGQKENVSRKYLVDVKHHLGL
;
A
#
# COMPACT_ATOMS: atom_id res chain seq x y z
N MET A 1 5.68 5.61 -24.82
CA MET A 1 4.26 5.17 -24.86
C MET A 1 3.42 6.42 -25.03
N LYS A 2 2.47 6.45 -25.96
CA LYS A 2 1.51 7.56 -26.06
C LYS A 2 0.23 7.08 -25.38
N ILE A 3 -0.17 7.76 -24.32
CA ILE A 3 -1.42 7.47 -23.58
C ILE A 3 -2.41 8.56 -23.98
N LYS A 4 -3.64 8.17 -24.29
CA LYS A 4 -4.74 9.08 -24.63
C LYS A 4 -5.93 8.77 -23.73
N PHE A 5 -6.63 9.81 -23.30
CA PHE A 5 -7.91 9.72 -22.62
C PHE A 5 -8.99 10.26 -23.56
N GLU A 6 -10.08 9.52 -23.70
CA GLU A 6 -11.26 9.90 -24.46
C GLU A 6 -12.49 9.62 -23.59
N SER A 7 -13.35 10.62 -23.38
CA SER A 7 -14.59 10.48 -22.63
C SER A 7 -15.72 10.01 -23.54
N ASP A 8 -16.52 9.04 -23.10
CA ASP A 8 -17.72 8.57 -23.81
C ASP A 8 -18.92 8.56 -22.87
N ASP A 9 -19.80 9.57 -23.04
CA ASP A 9 -20.99 9.77 -22.22
C ASP A 9 -22.07 8.68 -22.41
N ARG A 10 -21.85 7.72 -23.32
CA ARG A 10 -22.73 6.56 -23.53
C ARG A 10 -22.40 5.40 -22.58
N LEU A 11 -21.22 5.41 -21.95
CA LEU A 11 -20.84 4.40 -20.97
C LEU A 11 -21.56 4.67 -19.64
N SER A 12 -21.83 3.61 -18.87
CA SER A 12 -22.27 3.78 -17.49
C SER A 12 -21.16 4.44 -16.65
N PRO A 13 -21.48 5.19 -15.57
CA PRO A 13 -20.49 5.90 -14.76
C PRO A 13 -19.31 5.05 -14.28
N ASP A 14 -19.55 3.76 -14.04
CA ASP A 14 -18.54 2.81 -13.54
C ASP A 14 -17.97 1.89 -14.63
N ALA A 15 -18.37 2.06 -15.90
CA ALA A 15 -17.84 1.25 -17.00
C ALA A 15 -16.52 1.83 -17.51
N LEU A 16 -15.48 0.99 -17.52
CA LEU A 16 -14.18 1.30 -18.10
C LEU A 16 -13.91 0.39 -19.29
N GLU A 17 -13.63 0.98 -20.45
CA GLU A 17 -13.16 0.27 -21.64
C GLU A 17 -11.72 0.66 -21.94
N VAL A 18 -10.86 -0.32 -22.21
CA VAL A 18 -9.45 -0.09 -22.53
C VAL A 18 -9.10 -0.73 -23.88
N THR A 19 -8.65 0.08 -24.83
CA THR A 19 -8.13 -0.39 -26.13
C THR A 19 -6.60 -0.33 -26.17
N VAL A 20 -5.93 -1.47 -26.35
CA VAL A 20 -4.47 -1.56 -26.51
C VAL A 20 -4.12 -1.79 -27.98
N THR A 21 -3.47 -0.81 -28.63
CA THR A 21 -3.06 -0.91 -30.04
C THR A 21 -1.56 -1.14 -30.18
N ALA A 22 -1.18 -2.18 -30.93
CA ALA A 22 0.21 -2.49 -31.27
C ALA A 22 0.29 -3.16 -32.66
N ALA A 23 1.46 -3.11 -33.31
CA ALA A 23 1.67 -3.76 -34.61
C ALA A 23 1.56 -5.30 -34.54
N THR A 24 1.97 -5.90 -33.42
CA THR A 24 1.87 -7.33 -33.14
C THR A 24 1.63 -7.58 -31.66
N TYR A 25 1.00 -8.72 -31.35
CA TYR A 25 0.85 -9.19 -29.97
C TYR A 25 2.14 -9.90 -29.53
N GLY A 26 3.07 -9.14 -28.96
CA GLY A 26 4.34 -9.65 -28.41
C GLY A 26 4.42 -9.53 -26.89
N GLN A 27 5.59 -9.86 -26.31
CA GLN A 27 5.82 -9.84 -24.86
C GLN A 27 5.39 -8.53 -24.19
N LYS A 28 5.67 -7.40 -24.83
CA LYS A 28 5.30 -6.08 -24.29
C LYS A 28 3.79 -5.86 -24.20
N VAL A 29 3.02 -6.37 -25.15
CA VAL A 29 1.55 -6.31 -25.12
C VAL A 29 1.05 -7.24 -24.03
N HIS A 30 1.56 -8.47 -23.98
CA HIS A 30 1.20 -9.44 -22.94
C HIS A 30 1.41 -8.88 -21.52
N THR A 31 2.57 -8.30 -21.23
CA THR A 31 2.86 -7.70 -19.92
C THR A 31 1.92 -6.53 -19.58
N LEU A 32 1.52 -5.73 -20.57
CA LEU A 32 0.56 -4.63 -20.36
C LEU A 32 -0.85 -5.17 -20.09
N MET A 33 -1.28 -6.22 -20.81
CA MET A 33 -2.57 -6.86 -20.57
C MET A 33 -2.63 -7.47 -19.16
N ASP A 34 -1.56 -8.11 -18.70
CA ASP A 34 -1.49 -8.67 -17.34
C ASP A 34 -1.59 -7.57 -16.27
N TYR A 35 -0.93 -6.42 -16.49
CA TYR A 35 -1.03 -5.28 -15.60
C TYR A 35 -2.46 -4.71 -15.53
N LEU A 36 -3.13 -4.58 -16.68
CA LEU A 36 -4.51 -4.10 -16.77
C LEU A 36 -5.52 -5.10 -16.16
N GLY A 37 -5.26 -6.41 -16.29
CA GLY A 37 -6.09 -7.44 -15.65
C GLY A 37 -6.13 -7.29 -14.12
N ARG A 38 -4.96 -7.07 -13.51
CA ARG A 38 -4.84 -6.85 -12.06
C ARG A 38 -5.55 -5.58 -11.59
N PHE A 39 -5.53 -4.53 -12.41
CA PHE A 39 -6.25 -3.29 -12.12
C PHE A 39 -7.77 -3.53 -11.98
N GLY A 40 -8.35 -4.37 -12.84
CA GLY A 40 -9.77 -4.75 -12.73
C GLY A 40 -10.09 -5.63 -11.52
N GLU A 41 -9.17 -6.52 -11.13
CA GLU A 41 -9.33 -7.39 -9.96
C GLU A 41 -9.24 -6.63 -8.62
N GLN A 42 -8.48 -5.53 -8.57
CA GLN A 42 -8.32 -4.68 -7.39
C GLN A 42 -9.59 -3.93 -6.99
N GLN A 43 -10.60 -3.82 -7.87
CA GLN A 43 -11.83 -3.07 -7.58
C GLN A 43 -12.82 -3.82 -6.67
N ASP A 44 -12.74 -5.15 -6.59
CA ASP A 44 -13.64 -6.00 -5.79
C ASP A 44 -12.92 -6.85 -4.71
N SER A 45 -11.60 -7.05 -4.82
CA SER A 45 -10.84 -7.87 -3.88
C SER A 45 -10.46 -7.09 -2.62
N HIS A 46 -11.20 -7.29 -1.53
CA HIS A 46 -10.78 -6.83 -0.20
C HIS A 46 -9.59 -7.68 0.28
N THR A 47 -8.37 -7.17 0.19
CA THR A 47 -7.22 -7.83 0.81
C THR A 47 -7.45 -7.92 2.31
N VAL A 48 -7.22 -9.09 2.88
CA VAL A 48 -7.22 -9.31 4.34
C VAL A 48 -5.87 -9.86 4.76
N LEU A 49 -5.39 -9.40 5.91
CA LEU A 49 -4.26 -10.01 6.60
C LEU A 49 -4.77 -11.02 7.62
N THR A 50 -3.89 -11.94 8.01
CA THR A 50 -4.18 -12.91 9.07
C THR A 50 -3.09 -12.94 10.11
N ALA A 51 -3.48 -12.92 11.38
CA ALA A 51 -2.62 -13.10 12.53
C ALA A 51 -3.09 -14.30 13.37
N ASN A 52 -2.15 -15.05 13.93
CA ASN A 52 -2.42 -16.19 14.80
C ASN A 52 -2.07 -15.79 16.23
N GLU A 53 -3.08 -15.64 17.08
CA GLU A 53 -2.91 -15.31 18.50
C GLU A 53 -3.80 -16.25 19.32
N ASP A 54 -3.23 -16.85 20.38
CA ASP A 54 -3.96 -17.68 21.36
C ASP A 54 -4.87 -18.76 20.74
N ASP A 55 -4.33 -19.57 19.82
CA ASP A 55 -5.06 -20.62 19.08
C ASP A 55 -6.23 -20.12 18.21
N ARG A 56 -6.30 -18.81 17.92
CA ARG A 56 -7.28 -18.19 17.04
C ARG A 56 -6.62 -17.53 15.84
N ILE A 57 -7.25 -17.68 14.67
CA ILE A 57 -6.92 -16.92 13.46
C ILE A 57 -7.77 -15.65 13.45
N SER A 58 -7.12 -14.50 13.55
CA SER A 58 -7.76 -13.18 13.40
C SER A 58 -7.67 -12.74 11.94
N VAL A 59 -8.81 -12.39 11.35
CA VAL A 59 -8.88 -11.81 10.01
C VAL A 59 -8.91 -10.28 10.14
N ILE A 60 -7.96 -9.61 9.50
CA ILE A 60 -7.71 -8.18 9.66
C ILE A 60 -7.95 -7.51 8.30
N PRO A 61 -8.99 -6.66 8.17
CA PRO A 61 -9.21 -5.91 6.94
C PRO A 61 -8.07 -4.92 6.69
N GLU A 62 -7.50 -4.94 5.48
CA GLU A 62 -6.40 -4.04 5.10
C GLU A 62 -6.69 -2.57 5.42
N GLN A 63 -7.93 -2.12 5.19
CA GLN A 63 -8.32 -0.72 5.36
C GLN A 63 -8.24 -0.26 6.82
N THR A 64 -8.18 -1.19 7.78
CA THR A 64 -8.05 -0.87 9.22
C THR A 64 -6.59 -0.77 9.67
N VAL A 65 -5.65 -1.22 8.84
CA VAL A 65 -4.22 -1.31 9.17
C VAL A 65 -3.57 0.06 8.98
N VAL A 66 -3.00 0.56 10.06
CA VAL A 66 -2.35 1.88 10.17
C VAL A 66 -0.85 1.75 9.95
N ALA A 67 -0.23 0.73 10.53
CA ALA A 67 1.20 0.48 10.43
C ALA A 67 1.54 -1.01 10.53
N LEU A 68 2.72 -1.34 10.03
CA LEU A 68 3.37 -2.64 10.16
C LEU A 68 4.74 -2.43 10.80
N GLU A 69 4.98 -3.06 11.95
CA GLU A 69 6.16 -2.80 12.78
C GLU A 69 6.87 -4.09 13.16
N VAL A 70 8.16 -4.20 12.83
CA VAL A 70 8.97 -5.34 13.25
C VAL A 70 9.36 -5.17 14.71
N TYR A 71 8.91 -6.09 15.56
CA TYR A 71 9.25 -6.14 16.97
C TYR A 71 9.98 -7.45 17.29
N GLY A 72 11.30 -7.39 17.45
CA GLY A 72 12.12 -8.59 17.65
C GLY A 72 12.09 -9.52 16.45
N ASP A 73 11.53 -10.72 16.61
CA ASP A 73 11.36 -11.73 15.56
C ASP A 73 9.93 -11.80 14.98
N THR A 74 9.01 -10.98 15.51
CA THR A 74 7.63 -10.88 15.05
C THR A 74 7.38 -9.58 14.27
N LEU A 75 6.21 -9.53 13.63
CA LEU A 75 5.65 -8.36 13.00
C LEU A 75 4.34 -8.02 13.71
N GLU A 76 4.22 -6.78 14.16
CA GLU A 76 3.00 -6.19 14.67
C GLU A 76 2.22 -5.56 13.51
N ILE A 77 0.94 -5.91 13.40
CA ILE A 77 -0.03 -5.31 12.51
C ILE A 77 -0.87 -4.36 13.36
N VAL A 78 -0.54 -3.08 13.29
CA VAL A 78 -1.18 -2.03 14.08
C VAL A 78 -2.43 -1.56 13.34
N THR A 79 -3.59 -1.73 13.95
CA THR A 79 -4.87 -1.18 13.47
C THR A 79 -5.31 -0.01 14.34
N VAL A 80 -6.41 0.64 13.98
CA VAL A 80 -6.99 1.75 14.77
C VAL A 80 -7.37 1.30 16.19
N GLU A 81 -7.81 0.06 16.37
CA GLU A 81 -8.37 -0.44 17.63
C GLU A 81 -7.47 -1.45 18.35
N HIS A 82 -6.63 -2.17 17.62
CA HIS A 82 -5.88 -3.30 18.14
C HIS A 82 -4.55 -3.52 17.42
N THR A 83 -3.57 -4.08 18.12
CA THR A 83 -2.31 -4.52 17.52
C THR A 83 -2.26 -6.04 17.54
N TYR A 84 -2.14 -6.64 16.36
CA TYR A 84 -2.05 -8.09 16.21
C TYR A 84 -0.61 -8.50 15.96
N THR A 85 -0.21 -9.67 16.44
CA THR A 85 1.15 -10.21 16.23
C THR A 85 1.16 -11.34 15.20
N THR A 86 2.15 -11.34 14.31
CA THR A 86 2.39 -12.43 13.37
C THR A 86 3.88 -12.75 13.20
N HIS A 87 4.21 -13.97 12.80
CA HIS A 87 5.58 -14.37 12.45
C HIS A 87 5.93 -14.12 10.98
N GLN A 88 5.01 -13.55 10.20
CA GLN A 88 5.29 -13.17 8.82
C GLN A 88 6.35 -12.06 8.75
N ARG A 89 7.14 -12.06 7.68
CA ARG A 89 8.13 -11.00 7.44
C ARG A 89 7.45 -9.78 6.85
N LEU A 90 7.88 -8.58 7.24
CA LEU A 90 7.36 -7.30 6.75
C LEU A 90 7.16 -7.27 5.22
N TYR A 91 8.18 -7.66 4.44
CA TYR A 91 8.09 -7.63 2.98
C TYR A 91 7.01 -8.55 2.42
N ARG A 92 6.71 -9.69 3.07
CA ARG A 92 5.66 -10.62 2.63
C ARG A 92 4.27 -10.03 2.85
N VAL A 93 4.09 -9.33 3.97
CA VAL A 93 2.83 -8.66 4.28
C VAL A 93 2.62 -7.46 3.35
N LEU A 94 3.69 -6.70 3.07
CA LEU A 94 3.63 -5.62 2.07
C LEU A 94 3.30 -6.14 0.65
N ASP A 95 3.87 -7.28 0.24
CA ASP A 95 3.54 -7.91 -1.04
C ASP A 95 2.05 -8.33 -1.11
N GLN A 96 1.46 -8.76 0.02
CA GLN A 96 0.03 -9.12 0.10
C GLN A 96 -0.89 -7.91 -0.04
N LEU A 97 -0.53 -6.78 0.58
CA LEU A 97 -1.30 -5.53 0.58
C LEU A 97 -1.29 -4.80 -0.77
N GLN A 98 -0.58 -5.31 -1.77
CA GLN A 98 -0.53 -4.73 -3.12
C GLN A 98 -0.14 -3.23 -3.16
N ASN A 99 0.55 -2.77 -2.11
CA ASN A 99 1.51 -1.67 -2.05
C ASN A 99 1.07 -0.26 -2.54
N GLN A 100 -0.22 0.02 -2.75
CA GLN A 100 -0.61 1.37 -3.22
C GLN A 100 -0.66 2.39 -2.07
N ASP A 101 -1.16 2.00 -0.91
CA ASP A 101 -1.31 2.93 0.23
C ASP A 101 -0.20 2.79 1.29
N PHE A 102 0.54 1.68 1.27
CA PHE A 102 1.60 1.43 2.24
C PHE A 102 2.96 1.89 1.74
N VAL A 103 3.68 2.62 2.58
CA VAL A 103 5.07 3.01 2.32
C VAL A 103 5.98 2.64 3.48
N GLN A 104 7.12 2.04 3.15
CA GLN A 104 8.14 1.76 4.14
C GLN A 104 8.87 3.05 4.54
N ILE A 105 8.98 3.32 5.85
CA ILE A 105 9.59 4.56 6.39
C ILE A 105 10.90 4.31 7.15
N SER A 106 11.13 3.05 7.53
CA SER A 106 12.35 2.56 8.16
C SER A 106 12.58 1.09 7.77
N ARG A 107 13.70 0.50 8.17
CA ARG A 107 13.96 -0.93 7.88
C ARG A 107 12.88 -1.86 8.45
N GLY A 108 12.27 -1.49 9.57
CA GLY A 108 11.30 -2.32 10.29
C GLY A 108 9.89 -1.75 10.30
N VAL A 109 9.63 -0.60 9.69
CA VAL A 109 8.33 0.07 9.79
C VAL A 109 7.82 0.48 8.42
N ALA A 110 6.57 0.12 8.14
CA ALA A 110 5.78 0.66 7.04
C ALA A 110 4.47 1.23 7.56
N ILE A 111 4.00 2.31 6.94
CA ILE A 111 2.77 3.01 7.35
C ILE A 111 1.80 3.09 6.19
N ASN A 112 0.51 3.11 6.51
CA ASN A 112 -0.56 3.40 5.56
C ASN A 112 -0.72 4.92 5.42
N LEU A 113 -0.50 5.44 4.21
CA LEU A 113 -0.55 6.88 3.92
C LEU A 113 -1.97 7.45 4.01
N THR A 114 -3.02 6.62 3.91
CA THR A 114 -4.40 7.07 4.15
C THR A 114 -4.63 7.51 5.59
N TYR A 115 -3.83 6.99 6.53
CA TYR A 115 -3.81 7.39 7.94
C TYR A 115 -2.74 8.44 8.26
N LEU A 116 -2.04 8.97 7.26
CA LEU A 116 -1.04 10.02 7.49
C LEU A 116 -1.72 11.38 7.67
N LYS A 117 -1.55 11.98 8.85
CA LYS A 117 -2.05 13.32 9.16
C LYS A 117 -1.08 14.42 8.72
N ALA A 118 0.21 14.24 9.00
CA ALA A 118 1.24 15.23 8.66
C ALA A 118 2.63 14.59 8.58
N LEU A 119 3.50 15.20 7.77
CA LEU A 119 4.95 14.98 7.82
C LEU A 119 5.62 16.25 8.35
N GLU A 120 6.29 16.16 9.49
CA GLU A 120 6.99 17.28 10.12
C GLU A 120 8.51 17.06 10.09
N SER A 121 9.26 18.16 10.13
CA SER A 121 10.72 18.07 10.29
C SER A 121 11.03 17.58 11.70
N GLY A 122 11.77 16.47 11.80
CA GLY A 122 12.27 15.95 13.06
C GLY A 122 13.65 16.54 13.41
N PHE A 123 14.29 15.94 14.41
CA PHE A 123 15.63 16.33 14.84
C PHE A 123 16.73 15.84 13.88
N SER A 124 17.71 16.69 13.57
CA SER A 124 18.85 16.32 12.72
C SER A 124 18.46 15.89 11.29
N GLY A 125 17.43 16.51 10.70
CA GLY A 125 17.08 16.33 9.29
C GLY A 125 16.47 14.96 8.93
N ASN A 126 15.91 14.26 9.92
CA ASN A 126 14.89 13.24 9.68
C ASN A 126 13.51 13.90 9.61
N MET A 127 12.48 13.13 9.24
CA MET A 127 11.09 13.59 9.30
C MET A 127 10.31 12.70 10.27
N THR A 128 9.24 13.25 10.82
CA THR A 128 8.30 12.53 11.68
C THR A 128 6.96 12.45 10.97
N ALA A 129 6.48 11.24 10.75
CA ALA A 129 5.13 10.96 10.30
C ALA A 129 4.19 11.01 11.50
N ILE A 130 3.15 11.83 11.42
CA ILE A 130 2.09 11.92 12.43
C ILE A 130 0.89 11.21 11.84
N MET A 131 0.44 10.14 12.49
CA MET A 131 -0.72 9.36 12.08
C MET A 131 -2.01 10.00 12.60
N THR A 132 -3.15 9.74 11.96
CA THR A 132 -4.48 10.21 12.40
C THR A 132 -4.88 9.60 13.75
N THR A 133 -4.34 8.44 14.10
CA THR A 133 -4.44 7.81 15.43
C THR A 133 -3.65 8.56 16.52
N GLY A 134 -2.80 9.51 16.14
CA GLY A 134 -1.92 10.24 17.06
C GLY A 134 -0.54 9.61 17.25
N GLN A 135 -0.31 8.39 16.73
CA GLN A 135 1.00 7.75 16.70
C GLN A 135 2.02 8.59 15.90
N LYS A 136 3.28 8.58 16.34
CA LYS A 136 4.36 9.33 15.70
C LYS A 136 5.50 8.41 15.35
N GLU A 137 5.85 8.37 14.06
CA GLU A 137 6.89 7.50 13.54
C GLU A 137 8.05 8.28 12.91
N ASN A 138 9.28 7.83 13.16
CA ASN A 138 10.46 8.44 12.55
C ASN A 138 10.69 7.91 11.12
N VAL A 139 10.66 8.82 10.15
CA VAL A 139 10.99 8.54 8.75
C VAL A 139 12.49 8.73 8.55
N SER A 140 13.18 7.64 8.25
CA SER A 140 14.62 7.72 7.99
C SER A 140 14.89 8.37 6.64
N ARG A 141 16.04 9.06 6.51
CA ARG A 141 16.42 9.77 5.29
C ARG A 141 16.42 8.88 4.03
N LYS A 142 16.78 7.59 4.18
CA LYS A 142 16.80 6.62 3.07
C LYS A 142 15.41 6.44 2.46
N TYR A 143 14.40 6.29 3.30
CA TYR A 143 13.02 6.01 2.87
C TYR A 143 12.20 7.27 2.61
N LEU A 144 12.67 8.44 3.08
CA LEU A 144 11.97 9.71 2.86
C LEU A 144 11.72 10.02 1.38
N VAL A 145 12.61 9.57 0.49
CA VAL A 145 12.44 9.73 -0.97
C VAL A 145 11.16 9.04 -1.44
N ASP A 146 10.95 7.79 -1.00
CA ASP A 146 9.79 7.00 -1.40
C ASP A 146 8.50 7.57 -0.80
N VAL A 147 8.54 8.05 0.45
CA VAL A 147 7.41 8.73 1.08
C VAL A 147 7.00 9.97 0.30
N LYS A 148 7.95 10.82 -0.09
CA LYS A 148 7.66 12.03 -0.87
C LYS A 148 7.08 11.70 -2.24
N HIS A 149 7.63 10.68 -2.91
CA HIS A 149 7.12 10.22 -4.19
C HIS A 149 5.65 9.78 -4.11
N HIS A 150 5.26 9.01 -3.08
CA HIS A 150 3.87 8.61 -2.87
C HIS A 150 2.94 9.80 -2.58
N LEU A 151 3.46 10.87 -1.97
CA LEU A 151 2.71 12.10 -1.69
C LEU A 151 2.73 13.12 -2.85
N GLY A 152 3.40 12.82 -3.96
CA GLY A 152 3.53 13.73 -5.12
C GLY A 152 4.43 14.95 -4.87
N LEU A 153 5.40 14.84 -3.96
CA LEU A 153 6.35 15.89 -3.55
C LEU A 153 7.76 15.71 -4.12
#